data_AF-A0A0V0IAD6-F1
#
_entry.id   AF-A0A0V0IAD6-F1
#
_cell.length_a   1.000
_cell.length_b   1.000
_cell.length_c   1.000
_cell.angle_alpha   90.00
_cell.angle_beta   90.00
_cell.angle_gamma   90.00
#
_symmetry.space_group_name_H-M   'P 1'
#
loop_
_entity.id
_entity.type
_entity.pdbx_description
1 polymer ?
#
loop_
_entity_poly.entity_id
_entity_poly.type
_entity_poly.pdbx_seq_one_letter_code
_entity_poly.pdbx_strand_id
1 'polypeptide(L)'
;MIHGGTLKASDDFPTDGYLLDLSTSSSNAPEFLFEFITLRDLLLDANFRGGGIQVINSVRTSIDNCYITHFTTNGILAKGGHETYIRNSFLGQHITAGGDKAERNFSGTAINLMGNDNSVTDVVIFSAEIGIIVSGQANLLSGIHCYNKATGFGGTGIYLKLPGLTQTRIVDSYLDYTGIVAEDPVQLTISNTFFLGDAFVKLKSINGVVNGVNIVDNMFSGSNKGIDIIQLDQNNGPFKTIEQVVVDRNNVKGMNLKGTIGSGVVEGNGTSWTMDFNPILIFPNLIKHVQYTFFPSGNAFVNHALRNASNNKVLVESNVQVPARVFVMVDQGK
;
A
#
# COMPACT_ATOMS: atom_id res chain seq x y z
N MET A 1 1.20 16.70 -29.24
CA MET A 1 2.31 16.72 -28.27
C MET A 1 2.45 18.14 -27.75
N ILE A 2 2.54 18.30 -26.44
CA ILE A 2 2.90 19.56 -25.76
C ILE A 2 4.19 19.29 -25.02
N HIS A 3 5.23 20.10 -25.25
CA HIS A 3 6.51 19.88 -24.58
C HIS A 3 7.27 21.18 -24.30
N GLY A 4 8.02 21.18 -23.20
CA GLY A 4 8.87 22.30 -22.82
C GLY A 4 8.11 23.51 -22.27
N GLY A 5 8.76 24.24 -21.36
CA GLY A 5 8.30 25.54 -20.89
C GLY A 5 7.60 25.50 -19.53
N THR A 6 7.11 26.68 -19.14
CA THR A 6 6.57 26.96 -17.82
C THR A 6 5.18 27.58 -17.96
N LEU A 7 4.19 27.01 -17.31
CA LEU A 7 2.88 27.63 -17.11
C LEU A 7 2.70 27.92 -15.63
N LYS A 8 2.30 29.15 -15.32
CA LYS A 8 1.93 29.56 -13.97
C LYS A 8 0.51 30.10 -13.98
N ALA A 9 -0.32 29.61 -13.07
CA ALA A 9 -1.66 30.13 -12.84
C ALA A 9 -1.60 31.58 -12.34
N SER A 10 -2.48 32.43 -12.85
CA SER A 10 -2.68 33.80 -12.35
C SER A 10 -3.38 33.79 -10.98
N ASP A 11 -3.39 34.93 -10.30
CA ASP A 11 -4.04 35.06 -8.98
C ASP A 11 -5.57 34.89 -9.04
N ASP A 12 -6.17 35.09 -10.22
CA ASP A 12 -7.59 34.92 -10.51
C ASP A 12 -7.94 33.57 -11.17
N PHE A 13 -6.98 32.65 -11.30
CA PHE A 13 -7.22 31.32 -11.87
C PHE A 13 -8.32 30.56 -11.08
N PRO A 14 -9.19 29.77 -11.73
CA PRO A 14 -10.24 29.02 -11.04
C PRO A 14 -9.70 28.05 -9.98
N THR A 15 -10.39 27.92 -8.84
CA THR A 15 -9.97 27.02 -7.74
C THR A 15 -10.17 25.54 -8.05
N ASP A 16 -10.93 25.23 -9.10
CA ASP A 16 -11.28 23.90 -9.58
C ASP A 16 -10.77 23.62 -11.02
N GLY A 17 -10.12 24.60 -11.63
CA GLY A 17 -9.53 24.48 -12.97
C GLY A 17 -8.22 23.69 -13.00
N TYR A 18 -7.75 23.37 -14.20
CA TYR A 18 -6.48 22.69 -14.45
C TYR A 18 -5.67 23.48 -15.48
N LEU A 19 -4.34 23.60 -15.27
CA LEU A 19 -3.47 24.32 -16.21
C LEU A 19 -3.47 23.69 -17.60
N LEU A 20 -3.54 22.36 -17.66
CA LEU A 20 -3.77 21.61 -18.90
C LEU A 20 -4.99 20.71 -18.71
N ASP A 21 -6.01 20.92 -19.54
CA ASP A 21 -7.28 20.21 -19.46
C ASP A 21 -7.56 19.46 -20.77
N LEU A 22 -7.46 18.13 -20.71
CA LEU A 22 -7.88 17.21 -21.77
C LEU A 22 -9.25 16.62 -21.39
N SER A 23 -10.29 17.44 -21.51
CA SER A 23 -11.68 17.05 -21.29
C SER A 23 -12.62 17.69 -22.32
N THR A 24 -13.90 17.34 -22.25
CA THR A 24 -14.95 17.95 -23.08
C THR A 24 -16.20 18.20 -22.25
N SER A 25 -16.93 19.25 -22.60
CA SER A 25 -18.28 19.52 -22.09
C SER A 25 -19.38 18.86 -22.93
N SER A 26 -19.05 18.18 -24.04
CA SER A 26 -20.02 17.58 -24.95
C SER A 26 -20.61 16.27 -24.39
N SER A 27 -21.93 16.24 -24.22
CA SER A 27 -22.67 15.04 -23.81
C SER A 27 -22.74 13.94 -24.88
N ASN A 28 -22.43 14.27 -26.14
CA ASN A 28 -22.47 13.35 -27.28
C ASN A 28 -21.05 12.92 -27.73
N ALA A 29 -20.05 13.10 -26.86
CA ALA A 29 -18.69 12.71 -27.16
C ALA A 29 -18.56 11.17 -27.25
N PRO A 30 -17.68 10.66 -28.12
CA PRO A 30 -17.28 9.25 -28.07
C PRO A 30 -16.72 8.88 -26.69
N GLU A 31 -16.74 7.58 -26.37
CA GLU A 31 -16.24 7.04 -25.10
C GLU A 31 -14.81 7.49 -24.80
N PHE A 32 -13.95 7.53 -25.82
CA PHE A 32 -12.63 8.15 -25.76
C PHE A 32 -12.52 9.29 -26.76
N LEU A 33 -12.17 10.47 -26.27
CA LEU A 33 -12.09 11.68 -27.10
C LEU A 33 -10.67 12.03 -27.52
N PHE A 34 -9.71 11.82 -26.63
CA PHE A 34 -8.31 12.10 -26.89
C PHE A 34 -7.52 10.80 -26.92
N GLU A 35 -6.65 10.67 -27.91
CA GLU A 35 -5.80 9.50 -28.09
C GLU A 35 -4.39 9.94 -28.45
N PHE A 36 -3.40 9.20 -27.92
CA PHE A 36 -1.99 9.37 -28.26
C PHE A 36 -1.46 10.79 -28.00
N ILE A 37 -1.84 11.34 -26.84
CA ILE A 37 -1.38 12.65 -26.38
C ILE A 37 -0.12 12.48 -25.53
N THR A 38 0.85 13.38 -25.71
CA THR A 38 2.07 13.44 -24.90
C THR A 38 2.24 14.84 -24.35
N LEU A 39 2.41 14.93 -23.03
CA LEU A 39 2.77 16.11 -22.25
C LEU A 39 4.15 15.87 -21.64
N ARG A 40 5.16 16.68 -21.98
CA ARG A 40 6.54 16.38 -21.57
C ARG A 40 7.39 17.60 -21.25
N ASP A 41 8.33 17.50 -20.30
CA ASP A 41 9.31 18.55 -20.01
C ASP A 41 8.66 19.88 -19.56
N LEU A 42 7.58 19.80 -18.78
CA LEU A 42 6.77 20.96 -18.38
C LEU A 42 6.97 21.31 -16.91
N LEU A 43 7.06 22.62 -16.61
CA LEU A 43 6.85 23.14 -15.26
C LEU A 43 5.45 23.74 -15.17
N LEU A 44 4.61 23.18 -14.29
CA LEU A 44 3.24 23.62 -14.07
C LEU A 44 3.09 24.10 -12.62
N ASP A 45 3.02 25.41 -12.43
CA ASP A 45 2.80 26.05 -11.13
C ASP A 45 1.34 26.50 -11.01
N ALA A 46 0.54 25.75 -10.26
CA ALA A 46 -0.87 26.04 -10.08
C ALA A 46 -1.13 27.20 -9.09
N ASN A 47 -0.09 27.85 -8.54
CA ASN A 47 -0.17 29.06 -7.71
C ASN A 47 -1.14 28.94 -6.51
N PHE A 48 -1.24 27.75 -5.92
CA PHE A 48 -2.19 27.39 -4.86
C PHE A 48 -3.66 27.52 -5.30
N ARG A 49 -3.94 27.24 -6.58
CA ARG A 49 -5.29 27.28 -7.17
C ARG A 49 -5.48 26.11 -8.13
N GLY A 50 -6.57 25.36 -7.98
CA GLY A 50 -6.88 24.28 -8.93
C GLY A 50 -5.82 23.18 -8.96
N GLY A 51 -5.60 22.62 -10.15
CA GLY A 51 -4.73 21.48 -10.41
C GLY A 51 -3.76 21.66 -11.58
N GLY A 52 -2.89 20.68 -11.79
CA GLY A 52 -1.90 20.70 -12.87
C GLY A 52 -2.48 20.20 -14.19
N ILE A 53 -2.66 18.88 -14.31
CA ILE A 53 -3.10 18.22 -15.54
C ILE A 53 -4.38 17.44 -15.27
N GLN A 54 -5.39 17.61 -16.13
CA GLN A 54 -6.58 16.76 -16.17
C GLN A 54 -6.62 15.98 -17.49
N VAL A 55 -6.87 14.68 -17.39
CA VAL A 55 -7.06 13.76 -18.49
C VAL A 55 -8.36 13.00 -18.26
N ILE A 56 -9.39 13.29 -19.06
CA ILE A 56 -10.70 12.64 -18.96
C ILE A 56 -10.99 11.88 -20.25
N ASN A 57 -11.49 10.65 -20.13
CA ASN A 57 -11.98 9.84 -21.25
C ASN A 57 -10.98 9.81 -22.41
N SER A 58 -9.73 9.47 -22.08
CA SER A 58 -8.61 9.48 -23.03
C SER A 58 -7.86 8.15 -22.98
N VAL A 59 -7.19 7.80 -24.08
CA VAL A 59 -6.37 6.59 -24.17
C VAL A 59 -4.95 6.89 -24.66
N ARG A 60 -3.97 6.11 -24.21
CA ARG A 60 -2.57 6.21 -24.64
C ARG A 60 -1.98 7.60 -24.39
N THR A 61 -2.25 8.13 -23.21
CA THR A 61 -1.73 9.45 -22.78
C THR A 61 -0.42 9.29 -22.04
N SER A 62 0.62 10.03 -22.45
CA SER A 62 1.91 10.09 -21.77
C SER A 62 2.09 11.43 -21.06
N ILE A 63 2.40 11.40 -19.77
CA ILE A 63 2.83 12.55 -18.96
C ILE A 63 4.24 12.23 -18.44
N ASP A 64 5.24 12.98 -18.88
CA ASP A 64 6.65 12.59 -18.68
C ASP A 64 7.55 13.77 -18.36
N ASN A 65 8.45 13.61 -17.39
CA ASN A 65 9.42 14.64 -17.02
C ASN A 65 8.75 16.00 -16.69
N CYS A 66 7.68 15.97 -15.89
CA CYS A 66 6.97 17.18 -15.49
C CYS A 66 7.28 17.55 -14.03
N TYR A 67 7.37 18.85 -13.76
CA TYR A 67 7.42 19.40 -12.41
C TYR A 67 6.13 20.15 -12.10
N ILE A 68 5.29 19.59 -11.23
CA ILE A 68 3.92 20.08 -10.99
C ILE A 68 3.77 20.50 -9.54
N THR A 69 3.51 21.79 -9.30
CA THR A 69 3.57 22.37 -7.95
C THR A 69 2.35 23.21 -7.61
N HIS A 70 2.16 23.45 -6.30
CA HIS A 70 1.16 24.38 -5.78
C HIS A 70 -0.29 24.10 -6.22
N PHE A 71 -0.65 22.84 -6.44
CA PHE A 71 -2.05 22.46 -6.66
C PHE A 71 -2.81 22.39 -5.33
N THR A 72 -4.09 22.77 -5.33
CA THR A 72 -5.00 22.57 -4.18
C THR A 72 -6.00 21.45 -4.42
N THR A 73 -6.16 21.00 -5.67
CA THR A 73 -6.97 19.84 -6.04
C THR A 73 -6.07 18.63 -6.34
N ASN A 74 -5.85 18.32 -7.62
CA ASN A 74 -4.99 17.25 -8.08
C ASN A 74 -3.79 17.81 -8.85
N GLY A 75 -2.58 17.31 -8.59
CA GLY A 75 -1.44 17.54 -9.48
C GLY A 75 -1.73 16.96 -10.87
N ILE A 76 -2.11 15.68 -10.91
CA ILE A 76 -2.63 14.99 -12.10
C ILE A 76 -3.93 14.26 -11.75
N LEU A 77 -4.96 14.47 -12.56
CA LEU A 77 -6.19 13.67 -12.55
C LEU A 77 -6.29 12.88 -13.87
N ALA A 78 -6.39 11.56 -13.79
CA ALA A 78 -6.70 10.69 -14.93
C ALA A 78 -8.01 9.94 -14.64
N LYS A 79 -9.05 10.12 -15.46
CA LYS A 79 -10.39 9.61 -15.18
C LYS A 79 -11.10 9.06 -16.42
N GLY A 80 -11.75 7.90 -16.27
CA GLY A 80 -12.60 7.31 -17.31
C GLY A 80 -11.88 6.86 -18.59
N GLY A 81 -10.54 6.88 -18.58
CA GLY A 81 -9.67 6.45 -19.66
C GLY A 81 -8.89 5.18 -19.33
N HIS A 82 -8.07 4.74 -20.29
CA HIS A 82 -7.14 3.61 -20.15
C HIS A 82 -5.73 4.02 -20.59
N GLU A 83 -4.69 3.29 -20.18
CA GLU A 83 -3.33 3.44 -20.72
C GLU A 83 -2.75 4.87 -20.54
N THR A 84 -3.01 5.51 -19.40
CA THR A 84 -2.31 6.74 -19.01
C THR A 84 -0.98 6.39 -18.33
N TYR A 85 0.13 6.86 -18.88
CA TYR A 85 1.47 6.63 -18.37
C TYR A 85 2.06 7.92 -17.81
N ILE A 86 2.31 7.94 -16.51
CA ILE A 86 2.91 9.06 -15.78
C ILE A 86 4.32 8.65 -15.35
N ARG A 87 5.34 9.39 -15.77
CA ARG A 87 6.73 8.97 -15.56
C ARG A 87 7.72 10.10 -15.32
N ASN A 88 8.82 9.79 -14.65
CA ASN A 88 9.98 10.68 -14.44
C ASN A 88 9.60 12.07 -13.87
N SER A 89 8.54 12.15 -13.07
CA SER A 89 7.91 13.42 -12.72
C SER A 89 8.01 13.72 -11.23
N PHE A 90 7.92 15.00 -10.90
CA PHE A 90 8.01 15.52 -9.54
C PHE A 90 6.74 16.31 -9.24
N LEU A 91 6.01 15.92 -8.19
CA LEU A 91 4.74 16.56 -7.85
C LEU A 91 4.67 16.93 -6.38
N GLY A 92 4.30 18.17 -6.08
CA GLY A 92 4.00 18.52 -4.69
C GLY A 92 3.29 19.84 -4.47
N GLN A 93 2.37 19.86 -3.51
CA GLN A 93 1.59 21.06 -3.20
C GLN A 93 2.48 22.16 -2.61
N HIS A 94 3.48 21.83 -1.79
CA HIS A 94 4.44 22.80 -1.26
C HIS A 94 5.88 22.42 -1.62
N ILE A 95 6.65 23.35 -2.18
CA ILE A 95 8.05 23.11 -2.54
C ILE A 95 8.92 23.13 -1.28
N THR A 96 9.11 21.96 -0.70
CA THR A 96 9.92 21.73 0.51
C THR A 96 10.48 20.30 0.53
N ALA A 97 11.57 20.10 1.25
CA ALA A 97 12.24 18.82 1.45
C ALA A 97 11.95 18.20 2.83
N GLY A 98 10.88 18.66 3.51
CA GLY A 98 10.45 18.20 4.83
C GLY A 98 10.56 19.28 5.91
N GLY A 99 9.94 19.02 7.07
CA GLY A 99 9.97 19.92 8.23
C GLY A 99 9.14 21.21 8.08
N ASP A 100 8.22 21.24 7.12
CA ASP A 100 7.33 22.38 6.92
C ASP A 100 6.34 22.48 8.09
N LYS A 101 6.27 23.67 8.71
CA LYS A 101 5.37 23.94 9.83
C LYS A 101 3.89 23.83 9.43
N ALA A 102 3.59 23.98 8.15
CA ALA A 102 2.24 23.90 7.60
C ALA A 102 1.84 22.49 7.14
N GLU A 103 2.69 21.46 7.30
CA GLU A 103 2.45 20.10 6.75
C GLU A 103 1.09 19.51 7.16
N ARG A 104 0.63 19.78 8.38
CA ARG A 104 -0.68 19.34 8.87
C ARG A 104 -1.85 19.86 8.03
N ASN A 105 -1.66 20.98 7.35
CA ASN A 105 -2.66 21.67 6.54
C ASN A 105 -2.54 21.36 5.04
N PHE A 106 -1.57 20.54 4.62
CA PHE A 106 -1.53 20.05 3.24
C PHE A 106 -2.83 19.30 2.95
N SER A 107 -3.38 19.53 1.75
CA SER A 107 -4.72 19.13 1.33
C SER A 107 -4.80 18.57 -0.10
N GLY A 108 -3.78 18.84 -0.92
CA GLY A 108 -3.79 18.41 -2.32
C GLY A 108 -3.55 16.91 -2.48
N THR A 109 -4.03 16.34 -3.57
CA THR A 109 -3.68 14.99 -4.02
C THR A 109 -2.68 15.10 -5.17
N ALA A 110 -1.53 14.41 -5.13
CA ALA A 110 -0.57 14.57 -6.22
C ALA A 110 -1.06 13.87 -7.49
N ILE A 111 -1.50 12.62 -7.41
CA ILE A 111 -2.03 11.85 -8.54
C ILE A 111 -3.34 11.17 -8.15
N ASN A 112 -4.36 11.30 -9.00
CA ASN A 112 -5.64 10.63 -8.84
C ASN A 112 -5.97 9.81 -10.09
N LEU A 113 -5.89 8.49 -9.96
CA LEU A 113 -6.15 7.51 -11.01
C LEU A 113 -7.55 6.91 -10.84
N MET A 114 -8.51 7.48 -11.55
CA MET A 114 -9.90 7.04 -11.64
C MET A 114 -10.15 6.31 -12.96
N GLY A 115 -9.29 5.36 -13.29
CA GLY A 115 -9.34 4.58 -14.52
C GLY A 115 -8.48 3.32 -14.43
N ASN A 116 -8.54 2.50 -15.48
CA ASN A 116 -7.90 1.19 -15.50
C ASN A 116 -6.63 1.21 -16.36
N ASP A 117 -5.78 0.20 -16.19
CA ASP A 117 -4.64 -0.05 -17.07
C ASP A 117 -3.62 1.11 -17.15
N ASN A 118 -3.50 1.90 -16.09
CA ASN A 118 -2.55 3.02 -16.03
C ASN A 118 -1.23 2.58 -15.38
N SER A 119 -0.18 3.35 -15.66
CA SER A 119 1.12 3.14 -15.05
C SER A 119 1.72 4.44 -14.52
N VAL A 120 2.26 4.38 -13.31
CA VAL A 120 3.05 5.46 -12.71
C VAL A 120 4.42 4.89 -12.39
N THR A 121 5.47 5.45 -13.01
CA THR A 121 6.84 4.92 -12.91
C THR A 121 7.84 6.02 -12.64
N ASP A 122 8.74 5.85 -11.67
CA ASP A 122 9.83 6.80 -11.39
C ASP A 122 9.31 8.21 -11.08
N VAL A 123 8.38 8.30 -10.13
CA VAL A 123 7.72 9.56 -9.74
C VAL A 123 8.03 9.89 -8.29
N VAL A 124 8.42 11.14 -8.05
CA VAL A 124 8.66 11.68 -6.71
C VAL A 124 7.49 12.57 -6.31
N ILE A 125 6.89 12.26 -5.16
CA ILE A 125 5.77 13.01 -4.62
C ILE A 125 6.14 13.58 -3.26
N PHE A 126 5.97 14.89 -3.13
CA PHE A 126 6.34 15.64 -1.92
C PHE A 126 5.20 16.54 -1.47
N SER A 127 5.09 16.74 -0.15
CA SER A 127 4.24 17.76 0.45
C SER A 127 2.79 17.86 -0.06
N ALA A 128 2.18 16.74 -0.43
CA ALA A 128 0.75 16.61 -0.71
C ALA A 128 0.05 15.91 0.47
N GLU A 129 -1.26 16.07 0.65
CA GLU A 129 -2.00 15.27 1.64
C GLU A 129 -2.01 13.79 1.29
N ILE A 130 -2.33 13.51 0.03
CA ILE A 130 -2.31 12.15 -0.53
C ILE A 130 -1.33 12.13 -1.69
N GLY A 131 -0.45 11.13 -1.72
CA GLY A 131 0.44 10.93 -2.84
C GLY A 131 -0.34 10.45 -4.07
N ILE A 132 -0.81 9.22 -4.05
CA ILE A 132 -1.56 8.61 -5.15
C ILE A 132 -2.89 8.05 -4.64
N ILE A 133 -4.01 8.41 -5.27
CA ILE A 133 -5.29 7.70 -5.12
C ILE A 133 -5.49 6.81 -6.34
N VAL A 134 -5.90 5.57 -6.12
CA VAL A 134 -6.30 4.63 -7.17
C VAL A 134 -7.73 4.17 -6.92
N SER A 135 -8.60 4.41 -7.89
CA SER A 135 -10.01 4.00 -7.90
C SER A 135 -10.41 3.25 -9.17
N GLY A 136 -9.44 2.72 -9.91
CA GLY A 136 -9.64 1.78 -11.02
C GLY A 136 -8.72 0.56 -10.92
N GLN A 137 -8.99 -0.46 -11.74
CA GLN A 137 -8.32 -1.76 -11.73
C GLN A 137 -7.02 -1.79 -12.54
N ALA A 138 -6.24 -2.86 -12.37
CA ALA A 138 -5.13 -3.25 -13.25
C ALA A 138 -3.94 -2.26 -13.34
N ASN A 139 -3.83 -1.33 -12.39
CA ASN A 139 -2.77 -0.32 -12.38
C ASN A 139 -1.40 -0.87 -11.94
N LEU A 140 -0.32 -0.23 -12.41
CA LEU A 140 1.06 -0.50 -11.98
C LEU A 140 1.71 0.77 -11.44
N LEU A 141 2.14 0.74 -10.18
CA LEU A 141 2.94 1.78 -9.54
C LEU A 141 4.34 1.21 -9.27
N SER A 142 5.39 1.83 -9.83
CA SER A 142 6.78 1.38 -9.67
C SER A 142 7.73 2.57 -9.50
N GLY A 143 8.80 2.44 -8.71
CA GLY A 143 9.75 3.54 -8.54
C GLY A 143 9.13 4.79 -7.91
N ILE A 144 8.07 4.64 -7.10
CA ILE A 144 7.39 5.77 -6.47
C ILE A 144 8.14 6.17 -5.21
N HIS A 145 8.55 7.43 -5.10
CA HIS A 145 9.06 7.99 -3.86
C HIS A 145 8.04 8.96 -3.27
N CYS A 146 7.34 8.53 -2.22
CA CYS A 146 6.42 9.41 -1.48
C CYS A 146 7.09 9.90 -0.19
N TYR A 147 7.35 11.21 -0.11
CA TYR A 147 7.63 11.93 1.13
C TYR A 147 6.62 13.08 1.31
N ASN A 148 5.36 12.75 1.05
CA ASN A 148 4.23 13.65 1.24
C ASN A 148 3.86 13.77 2.74
N LYS A 149 2.74 14.43 3.07
CA LYS A 149 2.26 14.60 4.44
C LYS A 149 2.36 13.28 5.21
N ALA A 150 3.07 13.30 6.33
CA ALA A 150 3.35 12.11 7.11
C ALA A 150 2.05 11.45 7.62
N THR A 151 2.07 10.12 7.77
CA THR A 151 0.95 9.35 8.32
C THR A 151 0.54 9.87 9.70
N GLY A 152 1.52 10.25 10.53
CA GLY A 152 1.28 10.82 11.87
C GLY A 152 0.54 12.15 11.87
N PHE A 153 0.47 12.84 10.73
CA PHE A 153 -0.31 14.06 10.52
C PHE A 153 -1.59 13.83 9.72
N GLY A 154 -1.90 12.57 9.38
CA GLY A 154 -3.10 12.19 8.64
C GLY A 154 -2.93 12.07 7.12
N GLY A 155 -1.71 12.21 6.60
CA GLY A 155 -1.45 11.99 5.18
C GLY A 155 -1.40 10.51 4.80
N THR A 156 -1.42 10.24 3.49
CA THR A 156 -1.33 8.87 2.95
C THR A 156 -0.46 8.87 1.69
N GLY A 157 0.42 7.88 1.57
CA GLY A 157 1.34 7.79 0.44
C GLY A 157 0.60 7.29 -0.78
N ILE A 158 0.02 6.10 -0.67
CA ILE A 158 -0.80 5.49 -1.72
C ILE A 158 -2.10 4.98 -1.10
N TYR A 159 -3.23 5.38 -1.68
CA TYR A 159 -4.55 4.98 -1.25
C TYR A 159 -5.28 4.22 -2.36
N LEU A 160 -5.46 2.92 -2.17
CA LEU A 160 -6.28 2.06 -3.03
C LEU A 160 -7.73 2.10 -2.53
N LYS A 161 -8.52 2.98 -3.15
CA LYS A 161 -9.92 3.27 -2.81
C LYS A 161 -10.84 2.60 -3.82
N LEU A 162 -10.77 1.27 -3.85
CA LEU A 162 -11.56 0.43 -4.74
C LEU A 162 -11.82 -0.93 -4.08
N PRO A 163 -12.75 -1.00 -3.12
CA PRO A 163 -13.02 -2.20 -2.36
C PRO A 163 -13.47 -3.36 -3.26
N GLY A 164 -12.81 -4.51 -3.15
CA GLY A 164 -13.16 -5.74 -3.85
C GLY A 164 -12.64 -5.84 -5.30
N LEU A 165 -12.01 -4.80 -5.86
CA LEU A 165 -11.63 -4.76 -7.28
C LEU A 165 -10.21 -4.26 -7.53
N THR A 166 -9.34 -4.16 -6.52
CA THR A 166 -8.05 -3.45 -6.59
C THR A 166 -7.14 -3.82 -7.78
N GLN A 167 -6.82 -5.11 -7.97
CA GLN A 167 -5.98 -5.65 -9.06
C GLN A 167 -4.72 -4.82 -9.39
N THR A 168 -4.06 -4.26 -8.36
CA THR A 168 -2.97 -3.28 -8.52
C THR A 168 -1.65 -3.88 -8.06
N ARG A 169 -0.56 -3.45 -8.69
CA ARG A 169 0.81 -3.80 -8.29
C ARG A 169 1.55 -2.53 -7.87
N ILE A 170 2.14 -2.55 -6.69
CA ILE A 170 3.00 -1.50 -6.14
C ILE A 170 4.36 -2.14 -5.88
N VAL A 171 5.38 -1.74 -6.62
CA VAL A 171 6.68 -2.40 -6.58
C VAL A 171 7.82 -1.39 -6.55
N ASP A 172 8.99 -1.79 -6.07
CA ASP A 172 10.24 -1.03 -6.21
C ASP A 172 10.14 0.43 -5.74
N SER A 173 9.37 0.68 -4.67
CA SER A 173 9.00 2.02 -4.24
C SER A 173 9.63 2.40 -2.90
N TYR A 174 9.60 3.68 -2.55
CA TYR A 174 10.11 4.23 -1.29
C TYR A 174 9.07 5.15 -0.63
N LEU A 175 8.63 4.79 0.57
CA LEU A 175 7.62 5.50 1.33
C LEU A 175 8.26 6.07 2.60
N ASP A 176 8.43 7.39 2.63
CA ASP A 176 9.12 8.13 3.68
C ASP A 176 8.10 8.79 4.63
N TYR A 177 7.96 8.25 5.85
CA TYR A 177 6.97 8.64 6.89
C TYR A 177 5.49 8.50 6.50
N THR A 178 5.19 7.95 5.32
CA THR A 178 3.85 7.84 4.75
C THR A 178 3.53 6.40 4.38
N GLY A 179 2.28 5.95 4.52
CA GLY A 179 1.92 4.53 4.36
C GLY A 179 1.13 4.22 3.09
N ILE A 180 0.76 2.95 2.97
CA ILE A 180 -0.22 2.48 1.97
C ILE A 180 -1.52 2.12 2.72
N VAL A 181 -2.66 2.55 2.17
CA VAL A 181 -3.98 2.13 2.64
C VAL A 181 -4.71 1.42 1.51
N ALA A 182 -5.27 0.25 1.78
CA ALA A 182 -6.04 -0.52 0.81
C ALA A 182 -7.39 -0.96 1.37
N GLU A 183 -8.47 -0.53 0.72
CA GLU A 183 -9.84 -0.95 1.05
C GLU A 183 -10.17 -2.28 0.37
N ASP A 184 -10.61 -3.27 1.16
CA ASP A 184 -10.94 -4.64 0.75
C ASP A 184 -10.11 -5.19 -0.43
N PRO A 185 -8.78 -5.32 -0.30
CA PRO A 185 -7.93 -5.56 -1.45
C PRO A 185 -8.15 -6.93 -2.09
N VAL A 186 -8.25 -6.93 -3.43
CA VAL A 186 -8.34 -8.14 -4.26
C VAL A 186 -7.22 -8.11 -5.30
N GLN A 187 -6.42 -9.18 -5.38
CA GLN A 187 -5.29 -9.32 -6.32
C GLN A 187 -4.31 -8.14 -6.24
N LEU A 188 -3.88 -7.81 -5.03
CA LEU A 188 -2.92 -6.73 -4.74
C LEU A 188 -1.51 -7.30 -4.54
N THR A 189 -0.50 -6.68 -5.14
CA THR A 189 0.90 -6.95 -4.83
C THR A 189 1.59 -5.68 -4.31
N ILE A 190 2.29 -5.80 -3.20
CA ILE A 190 3.20 -4.81 -2.63
C ILE A 190 4.55 -5.49 -2.39
N SER A 191 5.57 -5.17 -3.18
CA SER A 191 6.86 -5.85 -3.07
C SER A 191 8.07 -4.97 -3.33
N ASN A 192 9.23 -5.40 -2.82
CA ASN A 192 10.51 -4.69 -2.97
C ASN A 192 10.43 -3.19 -2.65
N THR A 193 9.62 -2.85 -1.63
CA THR A 193 9.33 -1.47 -1.26
C THR A 193 9.98 -1.16 0.08
N PHE A 194 10.59 0.02 0.20
CA PHE A 194 11.17 0.51 1.46
C PHE A 194 10.19 1.44 2.16
N PHE A 195 9.89 1.17 3.42
CA PHE A 195 9.05 1.97 4.31
C PHE A 195 9.92 2.55 5.43
N LEU A 196 10.04 3.88 5.49
CA LEU A 196 10.79 4.59 6.52
C LEU A 196 9.84 5.36 7.45
N GLY A 197 10.27 5.57 8.69
CA GLY A 197 9.64 6.54 9.59
C GLY A 197 8.31 6.08 10.15
N ASP A 198 8.23 4.80 10.53
CA ASP A 198 6.99 4.15 11.00
C ASP A 198 5.89 4.02 9.93
N ALA A 199 6.24 4.16 8.65
CA ALA A 199 5.36 3.86 7.53
C ALA A 199 4.94 2.38 7.53
N PHE A 200 3.68 2.12 7.22
CA PHE A 200 3.06 0.78 7.26
C PHE A 200 2.10 0.56 6.09
N VAL A 201 1.66 -0.68 5.93
CA VAL A 201 0.51 -1.03 5.07
C VAL A 201 -0.71 -1.26 5.95
N LYS A 202 -1.81 -0.57 5.67
CA LYS A 202 -3.10 -0.73 6.36
C LYS A 202 -4.13 -1.34 5.42
N LEU A 203 -4.65 -2.50 5.82
CA LEU A 203 -5.76 -3.17 5.17
C LEU A 203 -7.04 -2.72 5.85
N LYS A 204 -7.94 -2.11 5.11
CA LYS A 204 -9.19 -1.55 5.62
C LYS A 204 -10.39 -2.37 5.15
N SER A 205 -11.14 -2.89 6.10
CA SER A 205 -12.37 -3.63 5.86
C SER A 205 -13.49 -2.64 5.58
N ILE A 206 -14.12 -2.76 4.40
CA ILE A 206 -15.36 -2.06 4.05
C ILE A 206 -16.51 -3.07 4.01
N ASN A 207 -16.33 -4.14 3.23
CA ASN A 207 -17.20 -5.29 3.10
C ASN A 207 -16.57 -6.55 3.71
N GLY A 208 -15.30 -6.47 4.13
CA GLY A 208 -14.60 -7.53 4.84
C GLY A 208 -13.95 -8.56 3.92
N VAL A 209 -13.34 -8.11 2.83
CA VAL A 209 -12.66 -8.99 1.86
C VAL A 209 -11.16 -8.68 1.79
N VAL A 210 -10.33 -9.71 1.88
CA VAL A 210 -8.91 -9.69 1.51
C VAL A 210 -8.64 -10.95 0.70
N ASN A 211 -8.35 -10.83 -0.59
CA ASN A 211 -8.23 -11.98 -1.47
C ASN A 211 -7.07 -11.85 -2.47
N GLY A 212 -6.14 -12.81 -2.50
CA GLY A 212 -5.04 -12.79 -3.46
C GLY A 212 -4.07 -11.62 -3.21
N VAL A 213 -3.70 -11.39 -1.95
CA VAL A 213 -2.89 -10.23 -1.55
C VAL A 213 -1.49 -10.68 -1.19
N ASN A 214 -0.47 -10.13 -1.86
CA ASN A 214 0.94 -10.37 -1.60
C ASN A 214 1.58 -9.10 -1.04
N ILE A 215 2.10 -9.15 0.18
CA ILE A 215 2.93 -8.09 0.78
C ILE A 215 4.26 -8.73 1.20
N VAL A 216 5.21 -8.72 0.27
CA VAL A 216 6.41 -9.57 0.37
C VAL A 216 7.69 -8.84 0.02
N ASP A 217 8.81 -9.28 0.59
CA ASP A 217 10.15 -8.81 0.21
C ASP A 217 10.33 -7.29 0.41
N ASN A 218 9.66 -6.71 1.40
CA ASN A 218 9.77 -5.27 1.73
C ASN A 218 10.69 -5.02 2.92
N MET A 219 11.19 -3.78 3.03
CA MET A 219 11.98 -3.32 4.17
C MET A 219 11.19 -2.28 4.96
N PHE A 220 11.14 -2.40 6.29
CA PHE A 220 10.49 -1.45 7.18
C PHE A 220 11.48 -0.94 8.24
N SER A 221 11.56 0.37 8.42
CA SER A 221 12.43 1.01 9.40
C SER A 221 11.67 2.08 10.18
N GLY A 222 11.60 1.92 11.51
CA GLY A 222 10.80 2.76 12.39
C GLY A 222 11.49 3.12 13.71
N SER A 223 10.70 3.61 14.66
CA SER A 223 11.14 4.33 15.85
C SER A 223 11.16 3.49 17.14
N ASN A 224 10.93 2.18 17.06
CA ASN A 224 10.77 1.27 18.21
C ASN A 224 9.55 1.57 19.11
N LYS A 225 8.50 2.20 18.56
CA LYS A 225 7.27 2.52 19.31
C LYS A 225 6.19 1.43 19.25
N GLY A 226 6.56 0.22 18.84
CA GLY A 226 5.64 -0.91 18.71
C GLY A 226 4.65 -0.76 17.55
N ILE A 227 5.06 -0.09 16.46
CA ILE A 227 4.24 0.03 15.26
C ILE A 227 4.35 -1.25 14.44
N ASP A 228 3.21 -1.85 14.13
CA ASP A 228 3.11 -3.02 13.26
C ASP A 228 3.28 -2.63 11.79
N ILE A 229 4.04 -3.43 11.03
CA ILE A 229 4.25 -3.19 9.60
C ILE A 229 2.98 -3.38 8.77
N ILE A 230 2.09 -4.27 9.21
CA ILE A 230 0.75 -4.48 8.65
C ILE A 230 -0.28 -4.18 9.73
N GLN A 231 -1.28 -3.38 9.38
CA GLN A 231 -2.38 -3.03 10.28
C GLN A 231 -3.71 -3.40 9.66
N LEU A 232 -4.65 -3.83 10.50
CA LEU A 232 -6.04 -4.06 10.11
C LEU A 232 -6.90 -2.91 10.64
N ASP A 233 -7.58 -2.20 9.75
CA ASP A 233 -8.66 -1.29 10.09
C ASP A 233 -9.99 -2.01 9.89
N GLN A 234 -10.64 -2.35 11.00
CA GLN A 234 -11.90 -3.10 11.03
C GLN A 234 -13.03 -2.25 11.64
N ASN A 235 -12.92 -0.92 11.60
CA ASN A 235 -13.94 -0.02 12.15
C ASN A 235 -15.32 -0.19 11.50
N ASN A 236 -15.38 -0.63 10.23
CA ASN A 236 -16.63 -0.94 9.52
C ASN A 236 -17.04 -2.43 9.64
N GLY A 237 -16.36 -3.20 10.48
CA GLY A 237 -16.58 -4.63 10.67
C GLY A 237 -15.35 -5.48 10.32
N PRO A 238 -15.33 -6.74 10.76
CA PRO A 238 -14.17 -7.60 10.58
C PRO A 238 -14.02 -8.06 9.12
N PHE A 239 -12.80 -8.47 8.77
CA PHE A 239 -12.57 -9.25 7.57
C PHE A 239 -13.22 -10.65 7.72
N LYS A 240 -14.01 -11.03 6.73
CA LYS A 240 -14.80 -12.27 6.71
C LYS A 240 -14.31 -13.25 5.65
N THR A 241 -13.86 -12.71 4.52
CA THR A 241 -13.31 -13.48 3.41
C THR A 241 -11.82 -13.19 3.33
N ILE A 242 -11.01 -14.16 3.74
CA ILE A 242 -9.56 -14.04 3.80
C ILE A 242 -8.98 -15.26 3.07
N GLU A 243 -8.61 -15.06 1.81
CA GLU A 243 -8.18 -16.13 0.91
C GLU A 243 -6.90 -15.74 0.16
N GLN A 244 -5.96 -16.66 -0.03
CA GLN A 244 -4.75 -16.41 -0.83
C GLN A 244 -3.97 -15.16 -0.38
N VAL A 245 -3.78 -14.99 0.94
CA VAL A 245 -3.09 -13.82 1.52
C VAL A 245 -1.70 -14.17 2.01
N VAL A 246 -0.68 -13.62 1.37
CA VAL A 246 0.73 -13.84 1.72
C VAL A 246 1.34 -12.55 2.23
N VAL A 247 1.65 -12.51 3.52
CA VAL A 247 2.53 -11.50 4.12
C VAL A 247 3.73 -12.23 4.68
N ASP A 248 4.87 -12.11 4.01
CA ASP A 248 6.06 -12.91 4.30
C ASP A 248 7.34 -12.24 3.78
N ARG A 249 8.51 -12.68 4.26
CA ARG A 249 9.85 -12.20 3.84
C ARG A 249 10.04 -10.68 3.91
N ASN A 250 9.36 -10.04 4.85
CA ASN A 250 9.56 -8.62 5.14
C ASN A 250 10.63 -8.46 6.22
N ASN A 251 11.51 -7.48 6.06
CA ASN A 251 12.58 -7.19 7.02
C ASN A 251 12.20 -5.96 7.84
N VAL A 252 12.37 -6.02 9.16
CA VAL A 252 11.99 -4.92 10.07
C VAL A 252 13.16 -4.44 10.91
N LYS A 253 13.28 -3.13 11.09
CA LYS A 253 14.15 -2.47 12.06
C LYS A 253 13.31 -1.48 12.87
N GLY A 254 13.14 -1.73 14.16
CA GLY A 254 12.39 -0.84 15.05
C GLY A 254 10.88 -0.77 14.80
N MET A 255 10.33 -1.81 14.17
CA MET A 255 8.89 -2.03 13.98
C MET A 255 8.59 -3.50 14.27
N ASN A 256 7.32 -3.83 14.53
CA ASN A 256 6.93 -5.21 14.78
C ASN A 256 6.69 -5.94 13.46
N LEU A 257 7.37 -7.09 13.29
CA LEU A 257 7.12 -7.98 12.18
C LEU A 257 5.70 -8.54 12.27
N LYS A 258 5.00 -8.53 11.14
CA LYS A 258 3.68 -9.12 10.96
C LYS A 258 3.65 -9.97 9.70
N GLY A 259 2.97 -11.10 9.75
CA GLY A 259 2.90 -12.05 8.64
C GLY A 259 1.64 -12.90 8.65
N THR A 260 1.42 -13.63 7.55
CA THR A 260 0.44 -14.74 7.51
C THR A 260 1.09 -16.09 7.74
N ILE A 261 2.42 -16.14 7.76
CA ILE A 261 3.22 -17.31 8.10
C ILE A 261 4.00 -17.01 9.38
N GLY A 262 4.02 -17.96 10.30
CA GLY A 262 4.79 -17.88 11.54
C GLY A 262 5.54 -19.16 11.79
N SER A 263 6.75 -19.07 12.33
CA SER A 263 7.50 -20.24 12.80
C SER A 263 8.18 -19.97 14.13
N GLY A 264 8.30 -20.99 14.96
CA GLY A 264 8.96 -20.88 16.26
C GLY A 264 9.37 -22.22 16.82
N VAL A 265 10.16 -22.16 17.90
CA VAL A 265 10.60 -23.33 18.66
C VAL A 265 10.22 -23.13 20.12
N VAL A 266 9.57 -24.13 20.71
CA VAL A 266 9.28 -24.18 22.15
C VAL A 266 9.99 -25.39 22.75
N GLU A 267 10.61 -25.20 23.90
CA GLU A 267 11.33 -26.22 24.65
C GLU A 267 10.70 -26.39 26.03
N GLY A 268 10.70 -27.62 26.54
CA GLY A 268 10.17 -27.90 27.87
C GLY A 268 10.28 -29.36 28.25
N ASN A 269 10.12 -29.64 29.54
CA ASN A 269 10.00 -30.99 30.08
C ASN A 269 8.60 -31.18 30.65
N GLY A 270 7.76 -31.94 29.96
CA GLY A 270 6.36 -32.06 30.29
C GLY A 270 5.62 -32.96 29.31
N THR A 271 4.30 -32.82 29.29
CA THR A 271 3.40 -33.51 28.37
C THR A 271 2.78 -32.56 27.34
N SER A 272 3.12 -31.26 27.38
CA SER A 272 2.51 -30.23 26.53
C SER A 272 3.48 -29.11 26.19
N TRP A 273 3.36 -28.60 24.97
CA TRP A 273 4.12 -27.49 24.42
C TRP A 273 3.18 -26.56 23.66
N THR A 274 3.14 -25.29 24.10
CA THR A 274 2.28 -24.27 23.50
C THR A 274 3.14 -23.20 22.83
N MET A 275 2.88 -22.94 21.55
CA MET A 275 3.46 -21.83 20.81
C MET A 275 2.40 -20.73 20.61
N ASP A 276 2.72 -19.49 20.92
CA ASP A 276 1.85 -18.33 20.73
C ASP A 276 2.31 -17.49 19.51
N PHE A 277 1.48 -17.47 18.47
CA PHE A 277 1.75 -16.75 17.24
C PHE A 277 1.03 -15.39 17.15
N ASN A 278 0.30 -14.94 18.18
CA ASN A 278 -0.34 -13.61 18.19
C ASN A 278 0.62 -12.44 17.93
N PRO A 279 1.90 -12.47 18.38
CA PRO A 279 2.84 -11.40 18.06
C PRO A 279 3.13 -11.27 16.56
N ILE A 280 3.01 -12.36 15.79
CA ILE A 280 3.42 -12.43 14.38
C ILE A 280 2.21 -12.39 13.44
N LEU A 281 1.18 -13.18 13.73
CA LEU A 281 0.06 -13.38 12.82
C LEU A 281 -0.87 -12.17 12.76
N ILE A 282 -1.27 -11.80 11.55
CA ILE A 282 -2.12 -10.62 11.32
C ILE A 282 -3.60 -10.88 11.60
N PHE A 283 -4.13 -12.04 11.22
CA PHE A 283 -5.55 -12.33 11.38
C PHE A 283 -5.80 -13.05 12.71
N PRO A 284 -6.80 -12.63 13.50
CA PRO A 284 -7.12 -13.31 14.74
C PRO A 284 -7.73 -14.68 14.47
N ASN A 285 -7.23 -15.71 15.13
CA ASN A 285 -7.81 -17.06 15.12
C ASN A 285 -8.04 -17.65 13.71
N LEU A 286 -7.06 -17.48 12.81
CA LEU A 286 -7.15 -17.93 11.41
C LEU A 286 -5.97 -18.83 11.02
N ILE A 287 -5.51 -19.70 11.91
CA ILE A 287 -4.53 -20.72 11.50
C ILE A 287 -5.26 -21.76 10.64
N LYS A 288 -4.96 -21.78 9.33
CA LYS A 288 -5.53 -22.74 8.37
C LYS A 288 -4.70 -24.01 8.27
N HIS A 289 -3.38 -23.91 8.46
CA HIS A 289 -2.46 -25.04 8.35
C HIS A 289 -1.39 -24.99 9.45
N VAL A 290 -1.02 -26.17 9.95
CA VAL A 290 0.03 -26.35 10.97
C VAL A 290 0.96 -27.47 10.51
N GLN A 291 2.26 -27.21 10.58
CA GLN A 291 3.30 -28.22 10.51
C GLN A 291 4.12 -28.17 11.80
N TYR A 292 4.49 -29.33 12.33
CA TYR A 292 5.35 -29.37 13.50
C TYR A 292 6.35 -30.53 13.41
N THR A 293 7.46 -30.39 14.12
CA THR A 293 8.45 -31.45 14.32
C THR A 293 8.73 -31.56 15.81
N PHE A 294 8.67 -32.78 16.33
CA PHE A 294 8.84 -33.10 17.73
C PHE A 294 10.19 -33.77 17.95
N PHE A 295 11.06 -33.17 18.75
CA PHE A 295 12.40 -33.65 19.06
C PHE A 295 12.50 -34.01 20.55
N PRO A 296 12.17 -35.24 20.97
CA PRO A 296 12.33 -35.66 22.35
C PRO A 296 13.81 -35.92 22.67
N SER A 297 14.20 -35.63 23.91
CA SER A 297 15.48 -36.03 24.46
C SER A 297 15.45 -37.51 24.84
N GLY A 298 16.32 -38.31 24.22
CA GLY A 298 16.48 -39.75 24.50
C GLY A 298 16.10 -40.64 23.31
N ASN A 299 16.29 -41.95 23.47
CA ASN A 299 16.13 -42.94 22.39
C ASN A 299 14.75 -43.63 22.39
N ALA A 300 13.74 -43.03 23.00
CA ALA A 300 12.39 -43.60 23.08
C ALA A 300 11.46 -42.99 22.03
N PHE A 301 10.63 -43.83 21.41
CA PHE A 301 9.55 -43.36 20.54
C PHE A 301 8.40 -42.83 21.39
N VAL A 302 8.19 -41.51 21.38
CA VAL A 302 7.14 -40.82 22.14
C VAL A 302 5.94 -40.60 21.23
N ASN A 303 4.75 -41.03 21.67
CA ASN A 303 3.53 -40.71 20.94
C ASN A 303 3.14 -39.26 21.20
N HIS A 304 3.01 -38.47 20.13
CA HIS A 304 2.68 -37.05 20.21
C HIS A 304 1.64 -36.67 19.15
N ALA A 305 0.87 -35.61 19.42
CA ALA A 305 -0.13 -35.10 18.50
C ALA A 305 -0.33 -33.59 18.62
N LEU A 306 -0.71 -32.96 17.50
CA LEU A 306 -1.34 -31.64 17.51
C LEU A 306 -2.72 -31.75 18.15
N ARG A 307 -3.01 -30.89 19.13
CA ARG A 307 -4.27 -30.91 19.90
C ARG A 307 -5.14 -29.69 19.69
N ASN A 308 -4.53 -28.53 19.47
CA ASN A 308 -5.25 -27.27 19.32
C ASN A 308 -4.47 -26.28 18.45
N ALA A 309 -5.17 -25.45 17.68
CA ALA A 309 -4.64 -24.37 16.84
C ALA A 309 -5.46 -23.06 16.94
N SER A 310 -6.27 -22.92 17.99
CA SER A 310 -7.16 -21.77 18.19
C SER A 310 -6.45 -20.57 18.82
N ASN A 311 -7.02 -19.38 18.64
CA ASN A 311 -6.53 -18.11 19.19
C ASN A 311 -5.07 -17.82 18.79
N ASN A 312 -4.68 -18.25 17.59
CA ASN A 312 -3.30 -18.20 17.10
C ASN A 312 -2.29 -18.91 18.02
N LYS A 313 -2.73 -19.92 18.76
CA LYS A 313 -1.89 -20.74 19.63
C LYS A 313 -1.92 -22.18 19.15
N VAL A 314 -0.74 -22.79 19.06
CA VAL A 314 -0.60 -24.20 18.70
C VAL A 314 -0.21 -24.99 19.94
N LEU A 315 -0.98 -26.03 20.27
CA LEU A 315 -0.72 -26.97 21.35
C LEU A 315 -0.35 -28.33 20.79
N VAL A 316 0.86 -28.79 21.11
CA VAL A 316 1.33 -30.16 20.87
C VAL A 316 1.41 -30.87 22.22
N GLU A 317 0.93 -32.10 22.29
CA GLU A 317 1.01 -32.93 23.50
C GLU A 317 1.66 -34.27 23.23
N SER A 318 2.27 -34.84 24.28
CA SER A 318 2.79 -36.20 24.32
C SER A 318 2.02 -37.06 25.32
N ASN A 319 2.05 -38.38 25.12
CA ASN A 319 1.43 -39.34 26.05
C ASN A 319 2.23 -39.55 27.34
N VAL A 320 3.50 -39.16 27.36
CA VAL A 320 4.41 -39.31 28.51
C VAL A 320 5.16 -38.00 28.75
N GLN A 321 5.56 -37.77 29.99
CA GLN A 321 6.43 -36.67 30.33
C GLN A 321 7.81 -36.89 29.70
N VAL A 322 8.27 -35.93 28.91
CA VAL A 322 9.58 -35.99 28.26
C VAL A 322 10.14 -34.57 28.10
N PRO A 323 11.45 -34.35 28.23
CA PRO A 323 12.09 -33.15 27.71
C PRO A 323 12.06 -33.17 26.18
N ALA A 324 11.46 -32.17 25.54
CA ALA A 324 11.43 -32.07 24.09
C ALA A 324 11.54 -30.63 23.60
N ARG A 325 12.03 -30.51 22.37
CA ARG A 325 11.98 -29.31 21.54
C ARG A 325 10.94 -29.51 20.46
N VAL A 326 10.02 -28.56 20.29
CA VAL A 326 8.98 -28.62 19.25
C VAL A 326 9.14 -27.43 18.34
N PHE A 327 9.48 -27.69 17.08
CA PHE A 327 9.41 -26.69 16.02
C PHE A 327 7.99 -26.68 15.45
N VAL A 328 7.42 -25.49 15.29
CA VAL A 328 6.08 -25.29 14.74
C VAL A 328 6.12 -24.23 13.66
N MET A 329 5.45 -24.49 12.54
CA MET A 329 5.17 -23.54 11.48
C MET A 329 3.65 -23.49 11.24
N VAL A 330 3.11 -22.29 11.04
CA VAL A 330 1.68 -22.04 10.83
C VAL A 330 1.47 -21.13 9.63
N ASP A 331 0.30 -21.26 9.00
CA ASP A 331 -0.09 -20.48 7.82
C ASP A 331 -1.59 -20.09 7.88
N GLN A 332 -1.88 -18.82 7.60
CA GLN A 332 -3.23 -18.25 7.50
C GLN A 332 -3.72 -18.02 6.06
N GLY A 333 -2.79 -18.01 5.11
CA GLY A 333 -2.95 -17.48 3.77
C GLY A 333 -3.46 -18.45 2.71
N LYS A 334 -3.38 -19.76 2.97
CA LYS A 334 -3.77 -20.79 2.02
C LYS A 334 -5.18 -20.62 1.47
#